data_AF-A0A7L1EU02-F1
#
_entry.id   AF-A0A7L1EU02-F1
#
_cell.length_a   1.000
_cell.length_b   1.000
_cell.length_c   1.000
_cell.angle_alpha   90.00
_cell.angle_beta   90.00
_cell.angle_gamma   90.00
#
_symmetry.space_group_name_H-M   'P 1'
#
loop_
_entity.id
_entity.type
_entity.pdbx_description
1 polymer ?
#
loop_
_entity_poly.entity_id
_entity_poly.type
_entity_poly.pdbx_seq_one_letter_code
_entity_poly.pdbx_strand_id
1 'polypeptide(L)'
;VLGTVMTVARGNPASHEVLVDSWPHFGIVLTRLRPEEHRDPRDYYANQLSVFYRDKEALQALLEGTEAVTQERAFQILGMQDGLDEAVQEVASARGQKVE
;
A
#
# COMPACT_ATOMS: atom_id res chain seq x y z
N VAL A 1 5.53 7.02 -5.08
CA VAL A 1 6.53 6.11 -4.47
C VAL A 1 7.92 6.72 -4.38
N LEU A 2 8.64 6.97 -5.48
CA LEU A 2 10.04 7.46 -5.44
C LEU A 2 10.23 8.73 -4.59
N GLY A 3 9.33 9.70 -4.71
CA GLY A 3 9.37 10.93 -3.90
C GLY A 3 9.35 10.63 -2.40
N THR A 4 8.43 9.78 -1.95
CA THR A 4 8.32 9.35 -0.55
C THR A 4 9.58 8.61 -0.09
N VAL A 5 10.12 7.71 -0.91
CA VAL A 5 11.39 7.00 -0.60
C VAL A 5 12.52 7.98 -0.37
N MET A 6 12.67 8.99 -1.24
CA MET A 6 13.68 10.03 -1.11
C MET A 6 13.47 10.89 0.15
N THR A 7 12.22 11.21 0.51
CA THR A 7 11.90 11.93 1.74
C THR A 7 12.28 11.11 2.98
N VAL A 8 11.99 9.81 2.99
CA VAL A 8 12.36 8.92 4.10
C VAL A 8 13.88 8.83 4.23
N ALA A 9 14.60 8.68 3.11
CA ALA A 9 16.07 8.66 3.08
C ALA A 9 16.72 9.97 3.56
N ARG A 10 15.98 11.09 3.56
CA ARG A 10 16.44 12.43 3.96
C ARG A 10 15.98 12.85 5.36
N GLY A 11 15.65 11.90 6.22
CA GLY A 11 15.34 12.15 7.63
C GLY A 11 13.87 12.00 8.02
N ASN A 12 12.99 11.72 7.07
CA ASN A 12 11.61 11.26 7.33
C ASN A 12 10.80 12.13 8.32
N PRO A 13 10.60 13.44 8.04
CA PRO A 13 9.90 14.33 8.97
C PRO A 13 8.41 13.98 9.17
N ALA A 14 7.83 13.21 8.25
CA ALA A 14 6.41 12.87 8.23
C ALA A 14 6.14 11.43 8.69
N SER A 15 7.07 10.78 9.41
CA SER A 15 6.87 9.43 9.97
C SER A 15 6.36 8.39 8.97
N HIS A 16 6.83 8.45 7.72
CA HIS A 16 6.49 7.45 6.71
C HIS A 16 7.38 6.21 6.86
N GLU A 17 6.91 5.09 6.35
CA GLU A 17 7.72 3.90 6.17
C GLU A 17 7.69 3.43 4.71
N VAL A 18 8.76 2.74 4.34
CA VAL A 18 8.94 2.10 3.03
C VAL A 18 9.09 0.62 3.29
N LEU A 19 8.17 -0.17 2.78
CA LEU A 19 8.17 -1.62 2.86
C LEU A 19 8.46 -2.19 1.48
N VAL A 20 9.32 -3.20 1.43
CA VAL A 20 9.65 -3.95 0.22
C VAL A 20 9.47 -5.43 0.51
N ASP A 21 9.02 -6.17 -0.49
CA ASP A 21 8.83 -7.62 -0.40
C ASP A 21 10.15 -8.40 -0.37
N SER A 22 11.16 -7.91 -1.10
CA SER A 22 12.48 -8.52 -1.14
C SER A 22 13.57 -7.50 -1.48
N TRP A 23 14.82 -7.83 -1.17
CA TRP A 23 15.97 -7.00 -1.55
C TRP A 23 17.14 -7.87 -2.02
N PRO A 24 17.85 -7.49 -3.10
CA PRO A 24 17.68 -6.29 -3.92
C PRO A 24 16.59 -6.41 -5.02
N HIS A 25 16.02 -7.60 -5.22
CA HIS A 25 15.10 -7.88 -6.33
C HIS A 25 13.62 -7.68 -5.98
N PHE A 26 13.25 -6.52 -5.43
CA PHE A 26 11.88 -6.21 -4.99
C PHE A 26 10.86 -6.29 -6.14
N GLY A 27 9.76 -7.00 -5.93
CA GLY A 27 8.55 -6.95 -6.75
C GLY A 27 7.61 -5.82 -6.33
N ILE A 28 7.64 -5.42 -5.05
CA ILE A 28 6.77 -4.40 -4.44
C ILE A 28 7.61 -3.33 -3.73
N VAL A 29 7.17 -2.08 -3.86
CA VAL A 29 7.51 -1.01 -2.93
C VAL A 29 6.23 -0.36 -2.45
N LEU A 30 5.94 -0.50 -1.17
CA LEU A 30 4.81 0.14 -0.50
C LEU A 30 5.34 1.29 0.36
N THR A 31 4.72 2.46 0.26
CA THR A 31 4.98 3.58 1.16
C THR A 31 3.69 4.02 1.82
N ARG A 32 3.72 4.18 3.15
CA ARG A 32 2.58 4.62 3.95
C ARG A 32 3.04 5.44 5.15
N LEU A 33 2.12 6.18 5.75
CA LEU A 33 2.29 6.68 7.11
C LEU A 33 2.39 5.49 8.07
N ARG A 34 3.28 5.59 9.07
CA ARG A 34 3.42 4.57 10.10
C ARG A 34 2.07 4.28 10.78
N PRO A 35 1.69 3.00 10.98
CA PRO A 35 0.41 2.65 11.60
C PRO A 35 0.14 3.30 12.96
N GLU A 36 1.19 3.59 13.73
CA GLU A 36 1.11 4.21 15.06
C GLU A 36 0.64 5.67 15.00
N GLU A 37 0.82 6.34 13.86
CA GLU A 37 0.36 7.71 13.65
C GLU A 37 -1.14 7.76 13.32
N HIS A 38 -1.76 6.63 12.96
CA HIS A 38 -3.18 6.53 12.62
C HIS A 38 -4.05 6.31 13.86
N ARG A 39 -4.72 7.38 14.30
CA ARG A 39 -5.61 7.35 15.48
C ARG A 39 -6.98 6.73 15.22
N ASP A 40 -7.53 6.91 14.01
CA ASP A 40 -8.84 6.37 13.63
C ASP A 40 -8.70 5.26 12.58
N PRO A 41 -9.12 4.01 12.86
CA PRO A 41 -9.07 2.92 11.89
C PRO A 41 -10.02 3.10 10.70
N ARG A 42 -10.99 4.02 10.76
CA ARG A 42 -11.94 4.31 9.67
C ARG A 42 -11.49 5.46 8.76
N ASP A 43 -10.46 6.19 9.15
CA ASP A 43 -9.91 7.29 8.37
C ASP A 43 -9.02 6.77 7.25
N TYR A 44 -9.64 6.46 6.11
CA TYR A 44 -8.94 5.99 4.92
C TYR A 44 -8.11 7.09 4.25
N TYR A 45 -8.38 8.38 4.51
CA TYR A 45 -7.57 9.49 4.00
C TYR A 45 -6.23 9.56 4.72
N ALA A 46 -6.23 9.37 6.04
CA ALA A 46 -4.99 9.23 6.80
C ALA A 46 -4.24 7.97 6.36
N ASN A 47 -4.93 6.85 6.18
CA ASN A 47 -4.33 5.57 5.81
C ASN A 47 -4.12 5.42 4.28
N GLN A 48 -3.31 6.31 3.72
CA GLN A 48 -2.95 6.30 2.31
C GLN A 48 -1.75 5.37 2.04
N LEU A 49 -1.96 4.39 1.17
CA LEU A 49 -0.98 3.42 0.70
C LEU A 49 -0.55 3.79 -0.72
N SER A 50 0.72 4.12 -0.94
CA SER A 50 1.25 4.30 -2.30
C SER A 50 2.10 3.10 -2.70
N VAL A 51 1.78 2.49 -3.84
CA VAL A 51 2.41 1.23 -4.28
C VAL A 51 3.12 1.39 -5.61
N PHE A 52 4.27 0.72 -5.71
CA PHE A 52 4.93 0.36 -6.96
C PHE A 52 4.98 -1.16 -7.00
N TYR A 53 4.70 -1.75 -8.15
CA TYR A 53 4.72 -3.20 -8.34
C TYR A 53 5.33 -3.56 -9.70
N ARG A 54 6.02 -4.69 -9.80
CA ARG A 54 6.57 -5.14 -11.10
C ARG A 54 5.53 -5.82 -11.97
N ASP A 55 4.62 -6.55 -11.35
CA ASP A 55 3.62 -7.38 -12.01
C ASP A 55 2.32 -7.43 -11.15
N LYS A 56 1.25 -7.89 -11.79
CA LYS A 56 -0.10 -7.92 -11.19
C LYS A 56 -0.15 -8.92 -10.04
N GLU A 57 0.57 -10.03 -10.17
CA GLU A 57 0.66 -11.11 -9.20
C GLU A 57 1.25 -10.61 -7.87
N ALA A 58 2.32 -9.79 -7.92
CA ALA A 58 2.91 -9.18 -6.75
C ALA A 58 1.93 -8.22 -6.06
N LEU A 59 1.15 -7.45 -6.83
CA LEU A 59 0.13 -6.54 -6.30
C LEU A 59 -1.01 -7.33 -5.63
N GLN A 60 -1.50 -8.39 -6.28
CA GLN A 60 -2.53 -9.27 -5.70
C GLN A 60 -2.03 -9.89 -4.39
N ALA A 61 -0.80 -10.44 -4.36
CA ALA A 61 -0.23 -11.02 -3.15
C ALA A 61 -0.12 -10.00 -2.00
N LEU A 62 0.26 -8.75 -2.30
CA LEU A 62 0.29 -7.66 -1.33
C LEU A 62 -1.10 -7.44 -0.72
N LEU A 63 -2.11 -7.29 -1.58
CA LEU A 63 -3.50 -7.01 -1.18
C LEU A 63 -4.12 -8.21 -0.43
N GLU A 64 -3.77 -9.43 -0.81
CA GLU A 64 -4.31 -10.69 -0.28
C GLU A 64 -3.74 -11.06 1.10
N GLY A 65 -2.45 -10.85 1.34
CA GLY A 65 -1.75 -11.59 2.39
C GLY A 65 -0.93 -10.78 3.39
N THR A 66 -0.81 -9.46 3.26
CA THR A 66 0.20 -8.73 4.04
C THR A 66 -0.42 -7.96 5.20
N GLU A 67 0.14 -8.10 6.42
CA GLU A 67 -0.19 -7.24 7.58
C GLU A 67 0.00 -5.74 7.28
N ALA A 68 0.85 -5.43 6.28
CA ALA A 68 1.08 -4.10 5.74
C ALA A 68 -0.17 -3.47 5.09
N VAL A 69 -1.13 -4.28 4.65
CA VAL A 69 -2.47 -3.84 4.24
C VAL A 69 -3.42 -4.33 5.31
N THR A 70 -3.40 -3.64 6.46
CA THR A 70 -4.14 -4.06 7.66
C THR A 70 -5.64 -4.10 7.35
N GLN A 71 -6.21 -5.31 7.30
CA GLN A 71 -7.60 -5.56 6.90
C GLN A 71 -8.65 -4.94 7.84
N GLU A 72 -8.24 -4.60 9.06
CA GLU A 72 -9.09 -4.00 10.10
C GLU A 72 -9.26 -2.49 9.92
N ARG A 73 -8.52 -1.88 8.98
CA ARG A 73 -8.53 -0.44 8.73
C ARG A 73 -8.96 -0.14 7.31
N ALA A 74 -9.77 0.89 7.15
CA ALA A 74 -10.04 1.46 5.84
C ALA A 74 -8.75 2.11 5.30
N PHE A 75 -8.49 2.02 4.01
CA PHE A 75 -7.30 2.58 3.38
C PHE A 75 -7.60 3.06 1.96
N GLN A 76 -6.80 4.02 1.49
CA GLN A 76 -6.78 4.42 0.09
C GLN A 76 -5.51 3.88 -0.56
N ILE A 77 -5.63 3.20 -1.70
CA ILE A 77 -4.47 2.76 -2.48
C ILE A 77 -4.23 3.69 -3.66
N LEU A 78 -2.97 4.07 -3.87
CA LEU A 78 -2.52 4.93 -4.95
C LEU A 78 -1.39 4.25 -5.72
N GLY A 79 -1.62 4.03 -7.00
CA GLY A 79 -0.62 3.60 -7.97
C GLY A 79 -0.96 4.21 -9.33
N MET A 80 0.05 4.36 -10.18
CA MET A 80 -0.12 4.86 -11.56
C MET A 80 0.16 3.79 -12.61
N GLN A 81 0.31 2.54 -12.17
CA GLN A 81 0.67 1.44 -13.04
C GLN A 81 -0.61 0.74 -13.52
N ASP A 82 -0.53 0.13 -14.71
CA ASP A 82 -1.66 -0.59 -15.30
C ASP A 82 -2.03 -1.82 -14.45
N GLY A 83 -3.30 -2.20 -14.46
CA GLY A 83 -3.76 -3.40 -13.74
C GLY A 83 -4.15 -3.17 -12.27
N LEU A 84 -3.99 -1.95 -11.74
CA LEU A 84 -4.31 -1.63 -10.34
C LEU A 84 -5.81 -1.81 -10.06
N ASP A 85 -6.65 -1.23 -10.90
CA ASP A 85 -8.10 -1.26 -10.72
C ASP A 85 -8.64 -2.69 -10.81
N GLU A 86 -8.17 -3.46 -11.80
CA GLU A 86 -8.56 -4.87 -11.95
C GLU A 86 -8.11 -5.71 -10.74
N ALA A 87 -6.87 -5.55 -10.28
CA ALA A 87 -6.38 -6.29 -9.12
C ALA A 87 -7.14 -5.93 -7.84
N VAL A 88 -7.44 -4.65 -7.62
CA VAL A 88 -8.22 -4.18 -6.46
C VAL A 88 -9.64 -4.72 -6.52
N GLN A 89 -10.30 -4.68 -7.69
CA GLN A 89 -11.64 -5.22 -7.87
C GLN A 89 -11.70 -6.74 -7.67
N GLU A 90 -10.73 -7.49 -8.20
CA GLU A 90 -10.66 -8.94 -8.03
C GLU A 90 -10.52 -9.32 -6.56
N VAL A 91 -9.59 -8.68 -5.84
CA VAL A 91 -9.37 -8.95 -4.42
C VAL A 91 -10.56 -8.52 -3.57
N ALA A 92 -11.16 -7.36 -3.85
CA ALA A 92 -12.36 -6.91 -3.16
C ALA A 92 -13.55 -7.84 -3.41
N SER A 93 -13.75 -8.29 -4.65
CA SER A 93 -14.82 -9.22 -5.03
C SER A 93 -14.65 -10.57 -4.34
N ALA A 94 -13.43 -11.11 -4.32
CA ALA A 94 -13.09 -12.33 -3.61
C ALA A 94 -13.38 -12.23 -2.10
N ARG A 95 -13.36 -11.01 -1.55
CA ARG A 95 -13.58 -10.71 -0.13
C ARG A 95 -14.99 -10.20 0.20
N GLY A 96 -15.87 -10.02 -0.79
CA GLY A 96 -17.18 -9.41 -0.59
C GLY A 96 -17.14 -7.95 -0.10
N GLN A 97 -16.03 -7.24 -0.37
CA GLN A 97 -15.85 -5.83 -0.01
C GLN A 97 -16.26 -4.93 -1.18
N LYS A 98 -16.72 -3.71 -0.86
CA LYS A 98 -17.08 -2.71 -1.86
C LYS A 98 -15.88 -1.81 -2.13
N VAL A 99 -15.50 -1.67 -3.39
CA VAL A 99 -14.55 -0.65 -3.88
C VAL A 99 -15.37 0.57 -4.28
N GLU A 100 -14.93 1.76 -3.89
CA GLU A 100 -15.58 3.04 -4.22
C GLU A 100 -14.65 3.95 -5.02
#